data_AF-A0A378X1N0-F1
#
_entry.id   AF-A0A378X1N0-F1
#
_cell.length_a   1.000
_cell.length_b   1.000
_cell.length_c   1.000
_cell.angle_alpha   90.00
_cell.angle_beta   90.00
_cell.angle_gamma   90.00
#
_symmetry.space_group_name_H-M   'P 1'
#
loop_
_entity.id
_entity.type
_entity.pdbx_description
1 polymer ?
#
loop_
_entity_poly.entity_id
_entity_poly.type
_entity_poly.pdbx_seq_one_letter_code
_entity_poly.pdbx_strand_id
1 'polypeptide(L)' 'MAYRKSPVTVVLATPEGERVTAHNVGGDAVVLTGQPSELLLHAFGRNEVRVDAAGGVDDVAAVFASDRSV' A
#
# COMPACT_ATOMS: atom_id res chain seq x y z
N MET A 1 9.75 -8.07 -4.05
CA MET A 1 9.46 -6.64 -3.78
C MET A 1 8.02 -6.54 -3.34
N ALA A 2 7.74 -5.77 -2.29
CA ALA A 2 6.39 -5.57 -1.77
C ALA A 2 5.44 -5.06 -2.87
N TYR A 3 4.16 -5.47 -2.81
CA TYR A 3 3.12 -5.07 -3.76
C TYR A 3 3.38 -5.39 -5.24
N ARG A 4 4.37 -6.23 -5.59
CA ARG A 4 4.67 -6.59 -6.99
C ARG A 4 3.48 -7.20 -7.74
N LYS A 5 2.58 -7.88 -7.03
CA LYS A 5 1.37 -8.50 -7.57
C LYS A 5 0.15 -7.55 -7.56
N SER A 6 0.32 -6.31 -7.12
CA SER A 6 -0.76 -5.32 -7.14
C SER A 6 -1.01 -4.88 -8.58
N PRO A 7 -2.28 -4.83 -9.04
CA PRO A 7 -2.59 -4.28 -10.36
C PRO A 7 -2.63 -2.75 -10.37
N VAL A 8 -2.43 -2.09 -9.22
CA VAL A 8 -2.54 -0.63 -9.03
C VAL A 8 -1.23 -0.06 -8.47
N THR A 9 -0.92 1.19 -8.83
CA THR A 9 0.19 1.94 -8.25
C THR A 9 -0.03 2.12 -6.74
N VAL A 10 0.97 1.77 -5.93
CA VAL A 10 0.91 1.84 -4.47
C VAL A 10 1.92 2.86 -3.96
N VAL A 11 1.43 3.86 -3.24
CA VAL A 11 2.22 4.87 -2.54
C VAL A 11 2.05 4.67 -1.05
N LEU A 12 3.16 4.62 -0.32
CA LEU A 12 3.18 4.63 1.13
C LEU A 12 3.41 6.06 1.59
N ALA A 13 2.65 6.51 2.59
CA ALA A 13 2.74 7.84 3.15
C ALA A 13 2.79 7.77 4.68
N THR A 14 3.65 8.56 5.31
CA THR A 14 3.60 8.77 6.76
C THR A 14 2.65 9.92 7.10
N PRO A 15 2.11 9.99 8.34
CA PRO A 15 1.33 11.14 8.80
C PRO A 15 2.12 12.46 8.74
N GLU A 16 3.45 12.39 8.83
CA GLU A 16 4.37 13.51 8.73
C GLU A 16 4.56 14.01 7.29
N GLY A 17 3.99 13.29 6.31
CA GLY A 17 3.95 13.68 4.90
C GLY A 17 5.07 13.09 4.04
N GLU A 18 5.93 12.24 4.61
CA GLU A 18 6.93 11.50 3.82
C GLU A 18 6.22 10.50 2.92
N ARG A 19 6.71 10.32 1.69
CA ARG A 19 6.08 9.46 0.68
C ARG A 19 7.10 8.64 -0.07
N VAL A 20 6.74 7.39 -0.38
CA VAL A 20 7.51 6.52 -1.27
C VAL A 20 6.58 5.70 -2.16
N THR A 21 6.89 5.62 -3.45
CA THR A 21 6.18 4.73 -4.38
C THR A 21 6.73 3.32 -4.23
N ALA A 22 5.96 2.43 -3.59
CA ALA A 22 6.37 1.04 -3.34
C ALA A 22 6.17 0.14 -4.56
N HIS A 23 5.18 0.47 -5.40
CA HIS A 23 4.93 -0.20 -6.67
C HIS A 23 4.34 0.78 -7.67
N ASN A 24 4.79 0.73 -8.92
CA ASN A 24 4.36 1.64 -9.97
C ASN A 24 3.96 0.83 -11.21
N VAL A 25 2.72 1.01 -11.66
CA VAL A 25 2.16 0.44 -12.90
C VAL A 25 1.49 1.53 -13.75
N GLY A 26 1.70 2.81 -13.42
CA GLY A 26 0.99 3.95 -14.00
C GLY A 26 -0.42 4.14 -13.44
N GLY A 27 -1.16 5.09 -14.03
CA GLY A 27 -2.56 5.36 -13.68
C GLY A 27 -2.77 5.96 -12.30
N ASP A 28 -3.99 5.80 -11.79
CA ASP A 28 -4.36 6.23 -10.45
C ASP A 28 -3.63 5.40 -9.37
N ALA A 29 -3.38 6.03 -8.23
CA ALA A 29 -2.62 5.44 -7.14
C ALA A 29 -3.49 5.23 -5.90
N VAL A 30 -3.25 4.11 -5.22
CA VAL A 30 -3.70 3.91 -3.84
C VAL A 30 -2.63 4.42 -2.90
N VAL A 31 -3.01 5.35 -2.03
CA VAL A 31 -2.15 5.89 -0.98
C VAL A 31 -2.48 5.20 0.33
N LEU A 32 -1.50 4.49 0.87
CA LEU A 32 -1.55 3.85 2.18
C LEU A 32 -0.86 4.75 3.20
N THR A 33 -1.60 5.26 4.18
CA THR A 33 -1.09 6.17 5.21
C THR A 33 -1.03 5.49 6.56
N GLY A 34 0.09 5.60 7.27
CA GLY A 34 0.23 4.99 8.59
C GLY A 34 1.62 5.18 9.20
N GLN A 35 1.80 4.69 10.42
CA GLN A 35 3.12 4.69 11.05
C GLN A 35 4.12 3.88 10.19
N PRO A 36 5.40 4.28 10.08
CA PRO A 36 6.38 3.56 9.27
C PRO A 36 6.45 2.06 9.58
N SER A 37 6.32 1.68 10.86
CA SER A 37 6.28 0.28 11.29
C SER A 37 5.06 -0.47 10.77
N GLU A 38 3.88 0.15 10.80
CA GLU A 38 2.63 -0.46 10.32
C GLU A 38 2.67 -0.65 8.79
N LEU A 39 3.15 0.36 8.06
CA LEU A 39 3.34 0.29 6.61
C LEU A 39 4.32 -0.81 6.21
N LEU A 40 5.41 -0.97 6.98
CA LEU A 40 6.39 -2.02 6.76
C LEU A 40 5.75 -3.41 7.00
N LEU A 41 5.07 -3.60 8.13
CA LEU A 41 4.39 -4.86 8.43
C LEU A 41 3.36 -5.22 7.34
N HIS A 42 2.59 -4.23 6.87
CA HIS A 42 1.64 -4.39 5.77
C HIS A 42 2.32 -4.83 4.46
N ALA A 43 3.42 -4.15 4.11
CA ALA A 43 4.19 -4.43 2.89
C ALA A 43 4.76 -5.85 2.84
N PHE A 44 4.97 -6.46 4.01
CA PHE A 44 5.46 -7.84 4.18
C PHE A 44 4.34 -8.85 4.49
N GLY A 45 3.08 -8.49 4.25
CA GLY A 45 1.95 -9.43 4.28
C GLY A 45 1.18 -9.51 5.59
N ARG A 46 1.50 -8.68 6.60
CA ARG A 46 0.69 -8.62 7.82
C ARG A 46 -0.55 -7.75 7.60
N ASN A 47 -1.72 -8.36 7.75
CA ASN A 47 -3.00 -7.66 7.59
C ASN A 47 -3.51 -7.02 8.89
N GLU A 48 -3.06 -7.49 10.05
CA GLU A 48 -3.38 -6.91 11.35
C GLU A 48 -2.48 -5.70 11.63
N VAL A 49 -2.78 -4.59 10.96
CA VAL A 49 -2.07 -3.31 11.03
C VAL A 49 -3.06 -2.14 10.96
N ARG A 50 -2.62 -0.95 11.35
CA ARG A 50 -3.39 0.30 11.29
C ARG A 50 -2.88 1.16 10.14
N VAL A 51 -3.57 1.08 9.01
CA VAL A 51 -3.25 1.81 7.78
C VAL A 51 -4.55 2.35 7.18
N ASP A 52 -4.57 3.65 6.88
CA ASP A 52 -5.65 4.29 6.13
C ASP A 52 -5.36 4.17 4.63
N ALA A 53 -6.39 3.92 3.83
CA ALA A 53 -6.28 3.79 2.39
C ALA A 53 -7.13 4.83 1.67
N ALA A 54 -6.52 5.52 0.71
CA ALA A 54 -7.20 6.47 -0.18
C ALA A 54 -6.95 6.08 -1.64
N GLY A 55 -8.02 6.04 -2.44
CA GLY A 55 -8.00 5.65 -3.84
C GLY A 55 -9.40 5.23 -4.30
N GLY A 56 -9.52 4.71 -5.52
CA GLY A 56 -10.74 4.04 -5.98
C GLY A 56 -11.10 2.88 -5.05
N VAL A 57 -12.39 2.66 -4.77
CA VAL A 57 -12.83 1.60 -3.84
C VAL A 57 -12.36 0.22 -4.31
N ASP A 58 -12.47 -0.05 -5.61
CA ASP A 58 -12.03 -1.31 -6.21
C ASP A 58 -10.50 -1.44 -6.20
N ASP A 59 -9.78 -0.33 -6.40
CA ASP A 59 -8.33 -0.29 -6.36
C ASP A 59 -7.79 -0.58 -4.96
N VAL A 60 -8.41 0.03 -3.95
CA VAL A 60 -8.10 -0.23 -2.54
C VAL A 60 -8.32 -1.71 -2.25
N ALA A 61 -9.48 -2.26 -2.62
CA ALA A 61 -9.76 -3.68 -2.42
C ALA A 61 -8.71 -4.59 -3.11
N ALA A 62 -8.28 -4.24 -4.32
CA ALA A 62 -7.25 -4.98 -5.06
C ALA A 62 -5.88 -4.94 -4.35
N VAL A 63 -5.48 -3.81 -3.78
CA VAL A 63 -4.23 -3.68 -3.01
C VAL A 63 -4.25 -4.55 -1.76
N PHE A 64 -5.38 -4.62 -1.04
CA PHE A 64 -5.54 -5.46 0.16
C PHE A 64 -5.65 -6.95 -0.15
N ALA A 65 -6.17 -7.30 -1.33
CA ALA A 65 -6.24 -8.69 -1.80
C ALA A 65 -4.91 -9.20 -2.42
N SER A 66 -3.97 -8.30 -2.72
CA SER A 66 -2.68 -8.66 -3.32
C SER A 66 -1.86 -9.55 -2.40
N ASP A 67 -1.28 -10.62 -2.95
CA ASP A 67 -0.31 -11.43 -2.21
C ASP A 67 1.02 -10.68 -2.07
N ARG A 68 1.28 -10.25 -0.82
CA ARG A 68 2.45 -9.49 -0.38
C ARG A 68 3.47 -10.36 0.34
N SER A 69 3.22 -11.67 0.42
CA SER A 69 4.15 -12.62 1.03
C SER A 69 5.39 -12.76 0.14
N VAL A 70 6.57 -12.73 0.74
CA VAL A 70 7.86 -12.85 0.04
C VAL A 70 8.16 -14.27 -0.40
#